data_AF-A0A5J4U0C9-F1
#
_entry.id   AF-A0A5J4U0C9-F1
#
_cell.length_a   1.000
_cell.length_b   1.000
_cell.length_c   1.000
_cell.angle_alpha   90.00
_cell.angle_beta   90.00
_cell.angle_gamma   90.00
#
_symmetry.space_group_name_H-M   'P 1'
#
loop_
_entity.id
_entity.type
_entity.pdbx_description
1 polymer ?
#
loop_
_entity_poly.entity_id
_entity_poly.type
_entity_poly.pdbx_seq_one_letter_code
_entity_poly.pdbx_strand_id
1 'polypeptide(L)'
;MLFPDGPKAKKRRRFARKILRILNVSKGAIDMILYGLRYNIQIRYYYVIEKLKIWTQINHYTILDLLSMKPHIIITEVLAQFTSVNTSASSALQFLNGFSSMLSLTFDIDLNNNHMLQLPEKRFQHI
;
A
#
# COMPACT_ATOMS: atom_id res chain seq x y z
N MET A 1 14.81 -5.94 8.80
CA MET A 1 15.68 -4.90 9.38
C MET A 1 15.21 -4.62 10.80
N LEU A 2 15.96 -5.05 11.82
CA LEU A 2 15.61 -4.82 13.23
C LEU A 2 16.35 -3.57 13.71
N PHE A 3 15.64 -2.48 13.95
CA PHE A 3 16.23 -1.32 14.63
C PHE A 3 16.74 -1.73 16.02
N PRO A 4 17.85 -1.15 16.51
CA PRO A 4 18.38 -1.48 17.83
C PRO A 4 17.34 -1.18 18.90
N ASP A 5 16.91 -2.19 19.64
CA ASP A 5 15.90 -2.07 20.69
C ASP A 5 16.59 -1.90 22.06
N GLY A 6 16.33 -0.76 22.72
CA GLY A 6 16.94 -0.44 24.01
C GLY A 6 16.48 0.90 24.58
N PRO A 7 16.76 1.20 25.87
CA PRO A 7 16.29 2.42 26.54
C PRO A 7 16.70 3.71 25.82
N LYS A 8 17.94 3.74 25.29
CA LYS A 8 18.46 4.86 24.50
C LYS A 8 17.71 5.03 23.17
N ALA A 9 17.43 3.93 22.46
CA ALA A 9 16.67 3.95 21.21
C ALA A 9 15.20 4.36 21.41
N LYS A 10 14.57 3.97 22.53
CA LYS A 10 13.21 4.42 22.88
C LYS A 10 13.13 5.93 23.11
N LYS A 11 14.10 6.53 23.82
CA LYS A 11 14.17 8.00 23.99
C LYS A 11 14.35 8.72 22.65
N ARG A 12 15.27 8.26 21.80
CA ARG A 12 15.49 8.83 20.46
C ARG A 12 14.24 8.76 19.57
N ARG A 13 13.54 7.61 19.55
CA ARG A 13 12.27 7.46 18.81
C ARG A 13 11.16 8.40 19.31
N ARG A 14 11.05 8.64 20.62
CA ARG A 14 10.09 9.62 21.17
C ARG A 14 10.38 11.03 20.68
N PHE A 15 11.65 11.43 20.64
CA PHE A 15 12.06 12.74 20.14
C PHE A 15 11.79 12.88 18.64
N ALA A 16 12.24 11.91 17.84
CA ALA A 16 12.00 11.90 16.40
C ALA A 16 10.51 11.94 16.05
N ARG A 17 9.66 11.18 16.76
CA ARG A 17 8.20 11.24 16.60
C ARG A 17 7.63 12.65 16.84
N LYS A 18 8.18 13.40 17.80
CA LYS A 18 7.71 14.77 18.09
C LYS A 18 8.05 15.72 16.94
N ILE A 19 9.25 15.61 16.36
CA ILE A 19 9.66 16.38 15.18
C ILE A 19 8.77 16.03 13.98
N LEU A 20 8.59 14.74 13.68
CA LEU A 20 7.82 14.31 12.52
C LEU A 20 6.34 14.73 12.60
N ARG A 21 5.76 14.81 13.81
CA ARG A 21 4.42 15.39 14.01
C ARG A 21 4.37 16.89 13.72
N ILE A 22 5.41 17.65 14.07
CA ILE A 22 5.51 19.08 13.75
C ILE A 22 5.62 19.28 12.24
N LEU A 23 6.32 18.38 11.54
CA LEU A 23 6.42 18.34 10.09
C LEU A 23 5.15 17.80 9.40
N ASN A 24 4.06 17.59 10.16
CA ASN A 24 2.77 17.11 9.67
C ASN A 24 2.84 15.76 8.94
N VAL A 25 3.81 14.90 9.26
CA VAL A 25 3.94 13.56 8.70
C VAL A 25 2.85 12.65 9.26
N SER A 26 2.21 11.85 8.40
CA SER A 26 1.14 10.94 8.80
C SER A 26 1.61 9.93 9.84
N LYS A 27 0.72 9.55 10.77
CA LYS A 27 1.04 8.58 11.84
C LYS A 27 1.59 7.26 11.29
N GLY A 28 1.01 6.79 10.17
CA GLY A 28 1.46 5.57 9.49
C GLY A 28 2.90 5.69 8.97
N ALA A 29 3.24 6.80 8.31
CA ALA A 29 4.59 7.06 7.84
C ALA A 29 5.60 7.20 8.99
N ILE A 30 5.22 7.86 10.10
CA ILE A 30 6.06 7.98 11.30
C ILE A 30 6.40 6.61 11.89
N ASP A 31 5.41 5.74 12.05
CA ASP A 31 5.65 4.41 12.61
C ASP A 31 6.50 3.56 11.66
N MET A 32 6.36 3.76 10.35
CA MET A 32 7.19 3.11 9.34
C MET A 32 8.66 3.56 9.42
N ILE A 33 8.91 4.87 9.56
CA ILE A 33 10.26 5.45 9.68
C ILE A 33 10.95 4.98 10.98
N LEU A 34 10.22 4.92 12.09
CA LEU A 34 10.79 4.66 13.42
C LEU A 34 10.92 3.18 13.79
N TYR A 35 10.10 2.31 13.21
CA TYR A 35 10.09 0.88 13.54
C TYR A 35 10.38 -0.01 12.34
N GLY A 36 10.47 0.56 11.14
CA GLY A 36 10.51 -0.18 9.89
C GLY A 36 9.15 -0.76 9.54
N LEU A 37 9.04 -1.25 8.30
CA LEU A 37 7.90 -2.06 7.90
C LEU A 37 8.00 -3.46 8.54
N ARG A 38 6.90 -3.97 9.08
CA ARG A 38 6.81 -5.39 9.45
C ARG A 38 7.09 -6.23 8.20
N TYR A 39 7.80 -7.34 8.38
CA TYR A 39 8.14 -8.26 7.29
C TYR A 39 6.93 -8.65 6.42
N ASN A 40 5.77 -8.92 7.05
CA ASN A 40 4.54 -9.27 6.35
C ASN A 40 3.95 -8.13 5.50
N ILE A 41 4.27 -6.87 5.80
CA ILE A 41 3.87 -5.71 5.00
C ILE A 41 4.88 -5.52 3.85
N GLN A 42 6.18 -5.73 4.12
CA GLN A 42 7.22 -5.70 3.08
C GLN A 42 6.95 -6.73 1.97
N ILE A 43 6.63 -7.98 2.32
CA ILE A 43 6.26 -9.01 1.34
C ILE A 43 5.03 -8.59 0.54
N ARG A 44 4.00 -8.06 1.20
CA ARG A 44 2.80 -7.60 0.50
C ARG A 44 3.10 -6.48 -0.49
N TYR A 45 3.92 -5.51 -0.10
CA TYR A 45 4.30 -4.42 -1.01
C TYR A 45 5.21 -4.89 -2.13
N TYR A 46 6.13 -5.82 -1.86
CA TYR A 46 6.93 -6.44 -2.91
C TYR A 46 6.06 -7.15 -3.96
N TYR A 47 5.11 -7.97 -3.51
CA TYR A 47 4.15 -8.64 -4.39
C TYR A 47 3.33 -7.65 -5.22
N VAL A 48 2.87 -6.56 -4.61
CA VAL A 48 2.12 -5.50 -5.31
C VAL A 48 2.98 -4.80 -6.36
N ILE A 49 4.21 -4.43 -6.02
CA ILE A 49 5.15 -3.76 -6.93
C ILE A 49 5.48 -4.65 -8.12
N GLU A 50 5.68 -5.95 -7.90
CA GLU A 50 5.94 -6.92 -8.98
C GLU A 50 4.77 -6.96 -9.98
N LYS A 51 3.53 -7.02 -9.48
CA LYS A 51 2.33 -7.01 -10.34
C LYS A 51 2.14 -5.66 -11.04
N LEU A 52 2.38 -4.56 -10.35
CA LEU A 52 2.30 -3.22 -10.95
C LEU A 52 3.34 -3.04 -12.05
N LYS A 53 4.55 -3.56 -11.88
CA LYS A 53 5.61 -3.55 -12.89
C LYS A 53 5.17 -4.30 -14.16
N ILE A 54 4.60 -5.50 -14.00
CA ILE A 54 4.08 -6.27 -15.13
C ILE A 54 2.98 -5.49 -15.85
N TRP A 55 2.04 -4.89 -15.10
CA TRP A 55 0.98 -4.06 -15.65
C TRP A 55 1.55 -2.86 -16.45
N THR A 56 2.52 -2.12 -15.91
CA THR A 56 3.14 -1.00 -16.65
C THR A 56 3.84 -1.45 -17.93
N GLN A 57 4.44 -2.65 -17.91
CA GLN A 57 5.10 -3.20 -19.09
C GLN A 57 4.10 -3.58 -20.19
N ILE A 58 2.97 -4.18 -19.83
CA ILE A 58 1.90 -4.55 -20.76
C ILE A 58 1.26 -3.31 -21.39
N ASN A 59 1.02 -2.27 -20.59
CA ASN A 59 0.32 -1.06 -21.03
C ASN A 59 1.28 0.03 -21.55
N HIS A 60 2.58 -0.27 -21.66
CA HIS A 60 3.63 0.64 -22.13
C HIS A 60 3.73 1.96 -21.36
N TYR A 61 3.40 1.94 -20.06
CA TYR A 61 3.53 3.11 -19.20
C TYR A 61 4.94 3.21 -18.59
N THR A 62 5.49 4.41 -18.60
CA THR A 62 6.67 4.75 -17.82
C THR A 62 6.31 5.09 -16.37
N ILE A 63 7.32 5.17 -15.50
CA ILE A 63 7.13 5.63 -14.12
C ILE A 63 6.63 7.09 -14.10
N LEU A 64 7.05 7.91 -15.07
CA LEU A 64 6.59 9.30 -15.17
C LEU A 64 5.11 9.40 -15.55
N ASP A 65 4.64 8.51 -16.42
CA ASP A 65 3.21 8.44 -16.77
C ASP A 65 2.38 8.08 -15.54
N LEU A 66 2.83 7.07 -14.77
CA LEU A 66 2.23 6.68 -13.49
C LEU A 66 2.15 7.84 -12.49
N LEU A 67 3.21 8.63 -12.35
CA LEU A 67 3.24 9.78 -11.44
C LEU A 67 2.34 10.92 -11.90
N SER A 68 2.06 11.00 -13.21
CA SER A 68 1.21 12.03 -13.81
C SER A 68 -0.27 11.65 -13.78
N MET A 69 -0.60 10.37 -13.63
CA MET A 69 -1.96 9.87 -13.55
C MET A 69 -2.61 10.14 -12.20
N LYS A 70 -3.92 10.39 -12.22
CA LYS A 70 -4.68 10.48 -10.96
C LYS A 70 -4.70 9.09 -10.30
N PRO A 71 -4.36 8.97 -8.99
CA PRO A 71 -4.25 7.67 -8.34
C PRO A 71 -5.49 6.77 -8.44
N HIS A 72 -6.69 7.34 -8.50
CA HIS A 72 -7.93 6.55 -8.70
C HIS A 72 -8.00 5.87 -10.07
N ILE A 73 -7.44 6.48 -11.13
CA ILE A 73 -7.40 5.88 -12.48
C ILE A 73 -6.49 4.65 -12.44
N ILE A 74 -5.31 4.80 -11.84
CA ILE A 74 -4.34 3.72 -11.66
C ILE A 74 -4.99 2.57 -10.87
N ILE A 75 -5.74 2.89 -9.81
CA ILE A 75 -6.47 1.88 -9.02
C ILE A 75 -7.47 1.11 -9.87
N THR A 76 -8.31 1.81 -10.62
CA THR A 76 -9.35 1.16 -11.44
C THR A 76 -8.76 0.30 -12.55
N GLU A 77 -7.75 0.78 -13.28
CA GLU A 77 -7.16 0.03 -14.40
C GLU A 77 -6.36 -1.19 -13.95
N VAL A 78 -5.54 -1.03 -12.90
CA VAL A 78 -4.76 -2.14 -12.33
C VAL A 78 -5.71 -3.19 -11.75
N LEU A 79 -6.78 -2.78 -11.06
CA LEU A 79 -7.78 -3.70 -10.52
C LEU A 79 -8.52 -4.46 -11.63
N ALA A 80 -8.97 -3.76 -12.67
CA ALA A 80 -9.69 -4.37 -13.78
C ALA A 80 -8.86 -5.48 -14.46
N GLN A 81 -7.60 -5.19 -14.80
CA GLN A 81 -6.69 -6.20 -15.36
C GLN A 81 -6.38 -7.32 -14.38
N PHE A 82 -6.19 -7.01 -13.09
CA PHE A 82 -5.94 -8.05 -12.10
C PHE A 82 -7.13 -9.01 -11.97
N THR A 83 -8.36 -8.50 -11.97
CA THR A 83 -9.57 -9.33 -11.90
C THR A 83 -9.86 -10.11 -13.18
N SER A 84 -9.40 -9.64 -14.34
CA SER A 84 -9.58 -10.37 -15.60
C SER A 84 -8.60 -11.54 -15.74
N VAL A 85 -7.42 -11.47 -15.11
CA VAL A 85 -6.36 -12.48 -15.22
C VAL A 85 -6.37 -13.47 -14.06
N ASN A 86 -6.90 -13.11 -12.89
CA ASN A 86 -6.91 -13.98 -11.71
C ASN A 86 -8.30 -14.60 -11.46
N THR A 87 -8.36 -15.92 -11.33
CA THR A 87 -9.59 -16.67 -11.00
C THR A 87 -9.90 -16.71 -9.50
N SER A 88 -8.92 -16.41 -8.64
CA SER A 88 -9.10 -16.47 -7.19
C SER A 88 -9.51 -15.11 -6.61
N ALA A 89 -10.69 -15.07 -5.99
CA ALA A 89 -11.16 -13.88 -5.28
C ALA A 89 -10.27 -13.50 -4.09
N SER A 90 -9.63 -14.48 -3.43
CA SER A 90 -8.77 -14.21 -2.28
C SER A 90 -7.46 -13.55 -2.68
N SER A 91 -6.88 -13.90 -3.83
CA SER A 91 -5.68 -13.22 -4.34
C SER A 91 -5.98 -11.79 -4.79
N ALA A 92 -7.13 -11.56 -5.43
CA ALA A 92 -7.61 -10.22 -5.79
C ALA A 92 -7.80 -9.32 -4.59
N LEU A 93 -8.42 -9.83 -3.53
CA LEU A 93 -8.64 -9.06 -2.30
C LEU A 93 -7.33 -8.78 -1.54
N GLN A 94 -6.41 -9.75 -1.49
CA GLN A 94 -5.08 -9.53 -0.89
C GLN A 94 -4.26 -8.49 -1.67
N PHE A 95 -4.29 -8.55 -3.00
CA PHE A 95 -3.64 -7.59 -3.86
C PHE A 95 -4.23 -6.19 -3.67
N LEU A 96 -5.56 -6.06 -3.69
CA LEU A 96 -6.25 -4.78 -3.47
C LEU A 96 -5.91 -4.15 -2.12
N ASN A 97 -5.94 -4.95 -1.05
CA ASN A 97 -5.60 -4.46 0.30
C ASN A 97 -4.13 -4.00 0.38
N GLY A 98 -3.22 -4.73 -0.25
CA GLY A 98 -1.81 -4.35 -0.34
C GLY A 98 -1.59 -3.08 -1.16
N PHE A 99 -2.26 -2.99 -2.31
CA PHE A 99 -2.14 -1.87 -3.24
C PHE A 99 -2.75 -0.58 -2.70
N SER A 100 -3.94 -0.67 -2.11
CA SER A 100 -4.59 0.45 -1.40
C SER A 100 -3.71 0.95 -0.27
N SER A 101 -3.18 0.05 0.59
CA SER A 101 -2.27 0.45 1.68
C SER A 101 -1.00 1.13 1.17
N MET A 102 -0.44 0.65 0.06
CA MET A 102 0.75 1.24 -0.56
C MET A 102 0.47 2.63 -1.12
N LEU A 103 -0.65 2.81 -1.82
CA LEU A 103 -1.03 4.11 -2.39
C LEU A 103 -1.41 5.13 -1.31
N SER A 104 -2.15 4.74 -0.28
CA SER A 104 -2.45 5.60 0.87
C SER A 104 -1.17 6.07 1.55
N LEU A 105 -0.16 5.21 1.62
CA LEU A 105 1.14 5.56 2.21
C LEU A 105 1.96 6.50 1.31
N THR A 106 1.93 6.30 -0.01
CA THR A 106 2.73 7.07 -0.96
C THR A 106 2.13 8.44 -1.27
N PHE A 107 0.80 8.52 -1.38
CA PHE A 107 0.10 9.73 -1.83
C PHE A 107 -0.72 10.42 -0.73
N ASP A 108 -0.71 9.91 0.50
CA ASP A 108 -1.51 10.40 1.64
C ASP A 108 -3.02 10.48 1.32
N ILE A 109 -3.51 9.52 0.53
CA ILE A 109 -4.92 9.42 0.11
C ILE A 109 -5.66 8.46 1.05
N ASP A 110 -6.81 8.88 1.58
CA ASP A 110 -7.62 8.03 2.44
C ASP A 110 -8.51 7.08 1.61
N LEU A 111 -7.91 6.00 1.12
CA LEU A 111 -8.59 4.99 0.30
C LEU A 111 -9.52 4.06 1.10
N ASN A 112 -9.47 4.08 2.44
CA ASN A 112 -10.29 3.22 3.31
C ASN A 112 -11.77 3.66 3.37
N ASN A 113 -12.06 4.94 3.11
CA ASN A 113 -13.43 5.49 3.16
C ASN A 113 -14.16 5.43 1.81
N ASN A 114 -13.48 4.99 0.75
CA ASN A 114 -14.10 4.85 -0.56
C ASN A 114 -14.90 3.53 -0.60
N HIS A 115 -16.22 3.64 -0.48
CA HIS A 115 -17.18 2.55 -0.73
C HIS A 115 -16.91 1.77 -2.04
N MET A 116 -16.20 2.37 -3.00
CA MET A 116 -15.80 1.77 -4.27
C MET A 116 -14.72 0.67 -4.17
N LEU A 117 -13.93 0.62 -3.10
CA LEU A 117 -12.85 -0.38 -2.93
C LEU A 117 -13.21 -1.48 -1.93
N GLN A 118 -14.36 -1.39 -1.28
CA GLN A 118 -14.91 -2.49 -0.49
C GLN A 118 -15.50 -3.53 -1.46
N LEU A 119 -14.71 -4.54 -1.80
CA LEU A 119 -15.23 -5.75 -2.42
C LEU A 119 -16.26 -6.36 -1.47
N PRO A 120 -17.52 -6.62 -1.90
CA PRO A 120 -18.52 -7.17 -1.01
C PRO A 120 -18.11 -8.57 -0.59
N GLU A 121 -17.72 -8.74 0.68
CA GLU A 121 -17.42 -10.05 1.30
C GLU A 121 -18.59 -11.05 1.24
N LYS A 122 -19.78 -10.61 0.82
CA LYS A 122 -21.03 -11.38 0.90
C LYS A 122 -21.30 -12.37 -0.24
N ARG A 123 -20.33 -12.77 -1.07
CA ARG A 123 -20.56 -13.77 -2.15
C ARG A 123 -19.74 -15.05 -2.12
N PHE A 124 -19.01 -15.34 -1.04
CA PHE A 124 -18.13 -16.52 -0.98
C PHE A 124 -18.43 -17.50 0.17
N GLN A 125 -19.71 -17.77 0.44
CA GLN A 125 -20.11 -18.85 1.37
C GLN A 125 -20.78 -20.06 0.70
N HIS A 126 -20.80 -20.15 -0.64
CA HIS A 126 -21.31 -21.34 -1.31
C HIS A 126 -20.67 -21.53 -2.68
N ILE A 127 -19.47 -22.12 -2.71
CA ILE A 127 -19.01 -23.08 -3.72
C ILE A 127 -18.10 -24.07 -3.01
#